data_AF-A0A954U4T3-F1
#
_entry.id   AF-A0A954U4T3-F1
#
_cell.length_a   1.000
_cell.length_b   1.000
_cell.length_c   1.000
_cell.angle_alpha   90.00
_cell.angle_beta   90.00
_cell.angle_gamma   90.00
#
_symmetry.space_group_name_H-M   'P 1'
#
loop_
_entity.id
_entity.type
_entity.pdbx_description
1 polymer ?
#
loop_
_entity_poly.entity_id
_entity_poly.type
_entity_poly.pdbx_seq_one_letter_code
_entity_poly.pdbx_strand_id
1 'polypeptide(L)' 'MKRCWLLLCLVSTNTVAGAEPIEFARDVLPILSANCFACHGPDAAERQADLRLDVEANAKADGGSGPPIVPGRPEL' A
#
# COMPACT_ATOMS: atom_id res chain seq x y z
N MET A 1 18.34 -61.38 8.96
CA MET A 1 17.70 -60.32 9.78
C MET A 1 18.58 -59.09 9.73
N LYS A 2 18.02 -57.86 9.68
CA LYS A 2 18.69 -56.54 9.45
C LYS A 2 18.60 -56.06 7.98
N ARG A 3 17.39 -55.69 7.54
CA ARG A 3 17.21 -54.78 6.40
C ARG A 3 17.41 -53.37 6.95
N CYS A 4 18.58 -52.79 6.68
CA CYS A 4 18.86 -51.39 6.93
C CYS A 4 18.11 -50.58 5.85
N TRP A 5 16.90 -50.15 6.16
CA TRP A 5 16.18 -49.21 5.32
C TRP A 5 16.88 -47.85 5.42
N LEU A 6 17.59 -47.47 4.35
CA LEU A 6 17.98 -46.07 4.13
C LEU A 6 16.69 -45.26 3.94
N LEU A 7 16.32 -44.50 4.97
CA LEU A 7 15.37 -43.41 4.87
C LEU A 7 16.03 -42.27 4.08
N LEU A 8 15.67 -42.14 2.80
CA LEU A 8 15.99 -40.98 1.98
C LEU A 8 15.14 -39.80 2.50
N CYS A 9 15.69 -38.99 3.40
CA CYS A 9 15.06 -37.75 3.83
C CYS A 9 15.07 -36.74 2.67
N LEU A 10 13.94 -36.57 1.98
CA LEU A 10 13.71 -35.40 1.12
C LEU A 10 13.66 -34.15 2.01
N VAL A 11 14.72 -33.34 1.96
CA VAL A 11 14.73 -32.02 2.58
C VAL A 11 14.07 -31.06 1.60
N SER A 12 12.81 -30.69 1.87
CA SER A 12 12.11 -29.62 1.15
C SER A 12 12.67 -28.27 1.58
N THR A 13 13.38 -27.59 0.68
CA THR A 13 13.79 -26.20 0.86
C THR A 13 12.58 -25.29 0.63
N ASN A 14 12.05 -24.67 1.69
CA ASN A 14 11.07 -23.59 1.55
C ASN A 14 11.79 -22.35 1.02
N THR A 15 11.58 -22.01 -0.26
CA THR A 15 11.95 -20.71 -0.80
C THR A 15 11.02 -19.65 -0.23
N VAL A 16 11.55 -18.80 0.65
CA VAL A 16 10.87 -17.58 1.06
C VAL A 16 10.84 -16.66 -0.16
N ALA A 17 9.65 -16.48 -0.75
CA ALA A 17 9.42 -15.41 -1.71
C ALA A 17 9.57 -14.07 -0.98
N GLY A 18 10.42 -13.18 -1.50
CA GLY A 18 10.53 -11.82 -0.99
C GLY A 18 9.20 -11.07 -1.15
N ALA A 19 8.99 -10.03 -0.34
CA ALA A 19 7.81 -9.18 -0.47
C ALA A 19 7.76 -8.59 -1.89
N GLU A 20 6.62 -8.72 -2.56
CA GLU A 20 6.42 -8.11 -3.87
C GLU A 20 6.48 -6.58 -3.75
N PRO A 21 6.96 -5.88 -4.81
CA PRO A 21 6.89 -4.43 -4.87
C PRO A 21 5.44 -3.94 -4.68
N ILE A 22 5.31 -2.85 -3.92
CA ILE A 22 4.04 -2.16 -3.73
C ILE A 22 3.71 -1.37 -4.99
N GLU A 23 2.51 -1.60 -5.53
CA GLU A 23 1.99 -0.94 -6.71
C GLU A 23 0.80 -0.06 -6.30
N PHE A 24 0.88 1.25 -6.55
CA PHE A 24 -0.12 2.21 -6.09
C PHE A 24 -1.55 1.82 -6.49
N ALA A 25 -1.75 1.44 -7.76
CA ALA A 25 -3.07 1.11 -8.28
C ALA A 25 -3.69 -0.15 -7.66
N ARG A 26 -2.87 -1.14 -7.28
CA ARG A 26 -3.31 -2.40 -6.69
C ARG A 26 -3.47 -2.30 -5.17
N ASP A 27 -2.50 -1.66 -4.52
CA ASP A 27 -2.32 -1.78 -3.08
C ASP A 27 -2.78 -0.52 -2.31
N VAL A 28 -2.72 0.67 -2.91
CA VAL A 28 -3.01 1.95 -2.22
C VAL A 28 -4.33 2.57 -2.67
N LEU A 29 -4.56 2.62 -3.98
CA LEU A 29 -5.74 3.26 -4.57
C LEU A 29 -7.07 2.68 -4.03
N PRO A 30 -7.25 1.35 -3.88
CA PRO A 30 -8.49 0.81 -3.34
C PRO A 30 -8.76 1.30 -1.91
N ILE A 31 -7.72 1.44 -1.09
CA ILE A 31 -7.82 1.93 0.30
C ILE A 31 -8.29 3.38 0.31
N LEU A 32 -7.66 4.26 -0.49
CA LEU A 32 -8.05 5.67 -0.55
C LEU A 32 -9.46 5.86 -1.15
N SER A 33 -9.81 5.06 -2.16
CA SER A 33 -11.13 5.13 -2.80
C SER A 33 -12.25 4.75 -1.83
N ALA A 34 -12.03 3.74 -0.99
CA ALA A 34 -13.04 3.24 -0.06
C ALA A 34 -13.19 4.15 1.17
N ASN A 35 -12.12 4.80 1.61
CA ASN A 35 -12.10 5.47 2.92
C ASN A 35 -11.99 7.00 2.85
N CYS A 36 -11.52 7.57 1.74
CA CYS A 36 -11.12 8.98 1.69
C CYS A 36 -11.82 9.78 0.59
N PHE A 37 -11.98 9.21 -0.61
CA PHE A 37 -12.44 9.99 -1.78
C PHE A 37 -13.89 10.44 -1.72
N ALA A 38 -14.72 9.87 -0.84
CA ALA A 38 -16.07 10.37 -0.62
C ALA A 38 -16.07 11.84 -0.17
N CYS A 39 -15.13 12.24 0.71
CA CYS A 39 -15.04 13.61 1.23
C CYS A 39 -13.84 14.40 0.68
N HIS A 40 -12.81 13.73 0.13
CA HIS A 40 -11.58 14.37 -0.35
C HIS A 40 -11.21 13.92 -1.77
N GLY A 41 -12.21 13.65 -2.60
CA GLY A 41 -12.07 13.17 -3.97
C GLY A 41 -12.62 14.16 -5.00
N PRO A 42 -13.03 13.67 -6.19
CA PRO A 42 -13.33 14.52 -7.34
C PRO A 42 -14.64 15.31 -7.23
N ASP A 43 -15.59 14.88 -6.39
CA ASP A 43 -16.86 15.56 -6.23
C ASP A 43 -16.68 16.87 -5.45
N ALA A 44 -16.88 18.00 -6.11
CA ALA A 44 -16.74 19.31 -5.49
C ALA A 44 -17.85 19.65 -4.49
N ALA A 45 -19.03 19.03 -4.59
CA ALA A 45 -20.13 19.29 -3.67
C ALA A 45 -19.88 18.67 -2.29
N GLU A 46 -19.28 17.49 -2.27
CA GLU A 46 -18.95 16.75 -1.04
C GLU A 46 -17.54 17.07 -0.51
N ARG A 47 -16.72 17.81 -1.28
CA ARG A 47 -15.31 18.03 -0.95
C ARG A 47 -15.12 18.90 0.29
N GLN A 48 -14.43 18.34 1.28
CA GLN A 48 -14.06 19.01 2.52
C GLN A 48 -12.65 19.60 2.44
N ALA A 49 -12.47 20.76 3.07
CA ALA A 49 -11.20 21.49 3.16
C ALA A 49 -10.50 21.78 1.82
N ASP A 50 -11.26 21.74 0.71
CA ASP A 50 -10.76 21.78 -0.67
C ASP A 50 -9.63 20.76 -0.97
N LEU A 51 -9.52 19.71 -0.15
CA LEU A 51 -8.46 18.72 -0.24
C LEU A 51 -8.78 17.66 -1.31
N ARG A 52 -7.79 17.38 -2.16
CA ARG A 52 -7.86 16.37 -3.23
C ARG A 52 -6.80 15.30 -3.06
N LEU A 53 -7.18 14.17 -2.47
CA LEU A 53 -6.31 13.00 -2.30
C LEU A 53 -6.26 12.09 -3.53
N ASP A 54 -7.21 12.25 -4.46
CA ASP A 54 -7.28 11.51 -5.72
C ASP A 54 -6.34 12.08 -6.80
N VAL A 55 -5.79 13.29 -6.59
CA VAL A 55 -4.83 13.93 -7.49
C VAL A 55 -3.49 14.08 -6.77
N GLU A 56 -2.49 13.31 -7.21
CA GLU A 56 -1.17 13.26 -6.57
C GLU A 56 -0.54 14.64 -6.33
N ALA A 57 -0.60 15.52 -7.34
CA ALA A 57 -0.05 16.87 -7.23
C ALA A 57 -0.71 17.69 -6.11
N ASN A 58 -2.01 17.52 -5.88
CA ASN A 58 -2.73 18.21 -4.80
C ASN A 58 -2.46 17.55 -3.45
N ALA A 59 -2.42 16.21 -3.40
CA ALA A 59 -2.13 15.47 -2.17
C ALA A 59 -0.73 15.76 -1.59
N LYS A 60 0.20 16.24 -2.43
CA LYS A 60 1.56 16.65 -2.06
C LYS A 60 1.75 18.17 -1.95
N ALA A 61 0.73 18.95 -2.28
CA ALA A 61 0.80 20.41 -2.19
C ALA A 61 0.54 20.87 -0.75
N ASP A 62 1.15 21.99 -0.35
CA ASP A 62 0.89 22.61 0.94
C ASP A 62 -0.46 23.35 0.93
N GLY A 63 -1.37 22.93 1.81
CA GLY A 63 -2.70 23.52 1.98
C GLY A 63 -2.80 24.58 3.11
N GLY A 64 -1.66 25.06 3.63
CA GLY A 64 -1.58 26.03 4.72
C GLY A 64 -1.26 25.42 6.09
N SER A 65 -1.41 24.10 6.23
CA SER A 65 -1.01 23.32 7.41
C SER A 65 0.12 22.33 7.08
N GLY A 66 0.77 22.48 5.92
CA GLY A 66 1.69 21.50 5.35
C GLY A 66 1.00 20.57 4.34
N PRO A 67 1.80 19.81 3.58
CA PRO A 67 1.29 18.83 2.62
C PRO A 67 0.75 17.57 3.33
N PRO A 68 -0.43 17.06 2.93
CA PRO A 68 -1.00 15.83 3.50
C PRO A 68 -0.14 14.59 3.31
N ILE A 69 0.64 14.52 2.22
CA ILE A 69 1.52 13.41 1.91
C ILE A 69 2.93 13.93 1.62
N VAL A 70 3.90 13.49 2.42
CA VAL A 70 5.32 13.73 2.17
C VAL A 70 6.01 12.44 1.72
N PRO A 71 6.53 12.37 0.47
CA PRO A 71 7.23 11.18 -0.02
C PRO A 71 8.38 10.75 0.90
N GLY A 72 8.39 9.48 1.27
CA GLY A 72 9.43 8.89 2.12
C GLY A 72 9.36 9.24 3.60
N ARG A 73 8.32 9.97 4.05
CA ARG A 73 8.10 10.34 5.47
C ARG A 73 6.67 10.04 5.91
N PRO A 74 6.28 8.76 6.04
CA PRO A 74 4.91 8.37 6.43
C PRO A 74 4.50 8.77 7.86
N GLU A 75 5.45 9.18 8.70
CA GLU A 75 5.26 9.53 10.11
C GLU A 75 4.94 11.01 10.38
N LEU A 76 4.83 11.84 9.33
CA LEU A 76 4.59 13.28 9.41
C LEU A 76 3.17 13.64 8.98
#